data_AF-A0A3A8Q0K2-F1
#
_entry.id   AF-A0A3A8Q0K2-F1
#
_cell.length_a   1.000
_cell.length_b   1.000
_cell.length_c   1.000
_cell.angle_alpha   90.00
_cell.angle_beta   90.00
_cell.angle_gamma   90.00
#
_symmetry.space_group_name_H-M   'P 1'
#
loop_
_entity.id
_entity.type
_entity.pdbx_description
1 polymer ?
#
loop_
_entity_poly.entity_id
_entity_poly.type
_entity_poly.pdbx_seq_one_letter_code
_entity_poly.pdbx_strand_id
1 'polypeptide(L)'
;MANIDIYSKRKKRQEGSAPDVFVYDKVPEALRIQIVHMWQDIFRDHVRGGTFAYDCYKAVHDILCREYGVFYLSNDIAGMMDDYGTRCRKFILSCDPDRVLDIVELTFKVARLKIGDRDTPGHLSVRFMDETIAELNSRFREHGVGYQFESDAIMRVDSSLLHAEVVRPALRLLMEEEFQGAEEEFRSAHEHYRHGKYKEALVESLKAFESTMKTVCGRKSWVVAENATARVLIGALFDHGLVPAPMAAHFSALRTTLEAGVPTLRNRLGGHGQGEEPVEVPDYLAAYVLHLTAANIVMVVEAFKAMK
;
A
#
# COMPACT_ATOMS: atom_id res chain seq x y z
N MET A 1 -3.93 -25.35 -1.21
CA MET A 1 -2.90 -26.41 -1.01
C MET A 1 -1.56 -25.72 -0.73
N ALA A 2 -0.51 -26.41 -0.29
CA ALA A 2 0.81 -25.75 -0.23
C ALA A 2 1.27 -25.40 -1.65
N ASN A 3 1.79 -24.18 -1.85
CA ASN A 3 2.32 -23.74 -3.14
C ASN A 3 3.50 -24.64 -3.57
N ILE A 4 3.27 -25.52 -4.56
CA ILE A 4 4.27 -26.50 -5.00
C ILE A 4 5.34 -25.82 -5.84
N ASP A 5 6.59 -26.00 -5.44
CA ASP A 5 7.73 -25.53 -6.20
C ASP A 5 8.03 -26.47 -7.38
N ILE A 6 7.51 -26.13 -8.56
CA ILE A 6 7.68 -26.88 -9.80
C ILE A 6 8.96 -26.47 -10.55
N TYR A 7 9.42 -27.33 -11.46
CA TYR A 7 10.67 -27.10 -12.23
C TYR A 7 10.72 -25.72 -12.91
N SER A 8 9.63 -25.30 -13.56
CA SER A 8 9.58 -24.00 -14.25
C SER A 8 9.67 -22.81 -13.29
N LYS A 9 9.20 -22.93 -12.04
CA LYS A 9 9.36 -21.90 -11.00
C LYS A 9 10.80 -21.80 -10.51
N ARG A 10 11.47 -22.95 -10.31
CA ARG A 10 12.91 -22.97 -9.97
C ARG A 10 13.75 -22.38 -11.08
N LYS A 11 13.48 -22.77 -12.33
CA LYS A 11 14.17 -22.28 -13.52
C LYS A 11 14.04 -20.76 -13.65
N LYS A 12 12.82 -20.21 -13.56
CA LYS A 12 12.59 -18.74 -13.59
C LYS A 12 13.34 -17.98 -12.49
N ARG A 13 13.44 -18.55 -11.28
CA ARG A 13 14.22 -17.94 -10.18
C ARG A 13 15.72 -17.96 -10.44
N GLN A 14 16.25 -19.05 -11.00
CA GLN A 14 17.66 -19.16 -11.39
C GLN A 14 18.03 -18.24 -12.56
N GLU A 15 17.09 -18.00 -13.46
CA GLU A 15 17.24 -17.11 -14.62
C GLU A 15 17.00 -15.62 -14.26
N GLY A 16 16.74 -15.28 -13.00
CA GLY A 16 16.47 -13.90 -12.57
C GLY A 16 15.18 -13.31 -13.17
N SER A 17 14.27 -14.15 -13.65
CA SER A 17 13.05 -13.73 -14.36
C SER A 17 11.88 -13.40 -13.43
N ALA A 18 12.15 -13.21 -12.13
CA ALA A 18 11.14 -12.73 -11.20
C ALA A 18 10.87 -11.24 -11.50
N PRO A 19 9.61 -10.79 -11.50
CA PRO A 19 9.32 -9.38 -11.70
C PRO A 19 9.92 -8.56 -10.54
N ASP A 20 10.90 -7.71 -10.86
CA ASP A 20 11.57 -6.79 -9.92
C ASP A 20 10.65 -5.64 -9.46
N VAL A 21 9.56 -5.40 -10.19
CA VAL A 21 8.62 -4.29 -9.95
C VAL A 21 7.20 -4.84 -9.91
N PHE A 22 6.44 -4.43 -8.89
CA PHE A 22 5.03 -4.77 -8.78
C PHE A 22 4.17 -3.97 -9.76
N VAL A 23 3.17 -4.64 -10.33
CA VAL A 23 2.17 -4.11 -11.26
C VAL A 23 0.83 -4.01 -10.52
N TYR A 24 0.09 -2.94 -10.78
CA TYR A 24 -1.16 -2.60 -10.07
C TYR A 24 -2.35 -2.48 -11.00
N ASP A 25 -2.10 -2.07 -12.25
CA ASP A 25 -3.08 -1.89 -13.31
C ASP A 25 -3.34 -3.18 -14.12
N LYS A 26 -2.80 -4.32 -13.67
CA LYS A 26 -2.97 -5.60 -14.36
C LYS A 26 -2.92 -6.79 -13.43
N VAL A 27 -3.95 -7.63 -13.51
CA VAL A 27 -3.95 -8.99 -12.97
C VAL A 27 -3.84 -9.98 -14.13
N PRO A 28 -2.69 -10.66 -14.32
CA PRO A 28 -2.49 -11.58 -15.45
C PRO A 28 -3.53 -12.71 -15.48
N GLU A 29 -3.91 -13.14 -16.68
CA GLU A 29 -4.88 -14.24 -16.87
C GLU A 29 -4.50 -15.52 -16.14
N ALA A 30 -3.21 -15.90 -16.19
CA ALA A 30 -2.70 -17.06 -15.46
C ALA A 30 -2.95 -16.97 -13.94
N LEU A 31 -2.85 -15.78 -13.35
CA LEU A 31 -3.16 -15.57 -11.94
C LEU A 31 -4.67 -15.65 -11.67
N ARG A 32 -5.51 -15.06 -12.56
CA ARG A 32 -6.97 -15.18 -12.48
C ARG A 32 -7.41 -16.65 -12.47
N ILE A 33 -6.82 -17.49 -13.33
CA ILE A 33 -7.07 -18.94 -13.39
C ILE A 33 -6.60 -19.65 -12.12
N GLN A 34 -5.42 -19.32 -11.60
CA GLN A 34 -4.94 -19.89 -10.34
C GLN A 34 -5.89 -19.58 -9.16
N ILE A 35 -6.44 -18.37 -9.12
CA ILE A 35 -7.41 -17.99 -8.10
C ILE A 35 -8.72 -18.77 -8.24
N VAL A 36 -9.18 -19.01 -9.47
CA VAL A 36 -10.33 -19.90 -9.72
C VAL A 36 -10.07 -21.30 -9.16
N HIS A 37 -8.87 -21.86 -9.31
CA HIS A 37 -8.54 -23.15 -8.69
C HIS A 37 -8.62 -23.11 -7.15
N MET A 38 -8.19 -22.00 -6.52
CA MET A 38 -8.36 -21.83 -5.07
C MET A 38 -9.85 -21.81 -4.68
N TRP A 39 -10.70 -21.15 -5.47
CA TRP A 39 -12.16 -21.15 -5.22
C TRP A 39 -12.77 -22.54 -5.33
N GLN A 40 -12.30 -23.36 -6.29
CA GLN A 40 -12.73 -24.75 -6.44
C GLN A 40 -12.33 -25.60 -5.22
N ASP A 41 -11.16 -25.34 -4.63
CA ASP A 41 -10.72 -26.00 -3.39
C ASP A 41 -11.55 -25.54 -2.18
N ILE A 42 -11.83 -24.24 -2.07
CA ILE A 42 -12.63 -23.65 -0.99
C ILE A 42 -14.06 -24.18 -1.02
N PHE A 43 -14.75 -24.01 -2.15
CA PHE A 43 -16.18 -24.32 -2.25
C PHE A 43 -16.46 -25.77 -2.64
N ARG A 44 -15.47 -26.53 -3.13
CA ARG A 44 -15.62 -27.89 -3.65
C ARG A 44 -16.73 -28.02 -4.69
N ASP A 45 -16.82 -27.07 -5.61
CA ASP A 45 -17.85 -27.01 -6.65
C ASP A 45 -17.75 -28.12 -7.72
N HIS A 46 -16.68 -28.92 -7.68
CA HIS A 46 -16.50 -30.15 -8.44
C HIS A 46 -17.21 -31.38 -7.81
N VAL A 47 -17.69 -31.27 -6.57
CA VAL A 47 -18.41 -32.34 -5.86
C VAL A 47 -19.90 -32.24 -6.16
N ARG A 48 -20.47 -33.27 -6.79
CA ARG A 48 -21.91 -33.33 -7.10
C ARG A 48 -22.76 -33.46 -5.82
N GLY A 49 -23.84 -32.68 -5.76
CA GLY A 49 -24.93 -32.87 -4.78
C GLY A 49 -24.94 -31.93 -3.57
N GLY A 50 -24.00 -30.98 -3.45
CA GLY A 50 -24.00 -29.98 -2.36
C GLY A 50 -24.55 -28.62 -2.80
N THR A 51 -25.36 -27.97 -1.96
CA THR A 51 -25.84 -26.59 -2.17
C THR A 51 -24.83 -25.53 -1.74
N PHE A 52 -23.85 -25.90 -0.90
CA PHE A 52 -22.88 -24.99 -0.31
C PHE A 52 -22.16 -24.09 -1.35
N ALA A 53 -21.60 -24.69 -2.40
CA ALA A 53 -20.92 -23.95 -3.45
C ALA A 53 -21.87 -22.99 -4.18
N TYR A 54 -23.08 -23.47 -4.49
CA TYR A 54 -24.11 -22.66 -5.13
C TYR A 54 -24.48 -21.45 -4.27
N ASP A 55 -24.70 -21.65 -2.97
CA ASP A 55 -25.07 -20.58 -2.04
C ASP A 55 -23.95 -19.54 -1.88
N CYS A 56 -22.70 -19.98 -1.81
CA CYS A 56 -21.55 -19.09 -1.71
C CYS A 56 -21.38 -18.25 -2.99
N TYR A 57 -21.38 -18.88 -4.17
CA TYR A 57 -21.25 -18.15 -5.42
C TYR A 57 -22.45 -17.23 -5.69
N LYS A 58 -23.66 -17.66 -5.31
CA LYS A 58 -24.85 -16.82 -5.39
C LYS A 58 -24.72 -15.58 -4.51
N ALA A 59 -24.25 -15.73 -3.28
CA ALA A 59 -24.01 -14.59 -2.39
C ALA A 59 -23.01 -13.58 -2.98
N VAL A 60 -21.87 -14.08 -3.47
CA VAL A 60 -20.85 -13.25 -4.15
C VAL A 60 -21.45 -12.51 -5.35
N HIS A 61 -22.15 -13.24 -6.23
CA HIS A 61 -22.78 -12.68 -7.42
C HIS A 61 -23.81 -11.60 -7.08
N ASP A 62 -24.73 -11.90 -6.15
CA ASP A 62 -25.81 -11.00 -5.77
C ASP A 62 -25.29 -9.70 -5.13
N ILE A 63 -24.22 -9.79 -4.33
CA ILE A 63 -23.57 -8.60 -3.74
C ILE A 63 -22.95 -7.75 -4.84
N LEU A 64 -22.09 -8.31 -5.69
CA LEU A 64 -21.42 -7.54 -6.75
C LEU A 64 -22.42 -6.93 -7.75
N CYS A 65 -23.49 -7.64 -8.09
CA CYS A 65 -24.54 -7.09 -8.95
C CYS A 65 -25.20 -5.85 -8.35
N ARG A 66 -25.44 -5.85 -7.03
CA ARG A 66 -26.01 -4.69 -6.32
C ARG A 66 -25.03 -3.53 -6.27
N GLU A 67 -23.78 -3.78 -5.92
CA GLU A 67 -22.74 -2.73 -5.84
C GLU A 67 -22.47 -2.09 -7.21
N TYR A 68 -22.46 -2.89 -8.29
CA TYR A 68 -22.24 -2.38 -9.64
C TYR A 68 -23.52 -1.90 -10.34
N GLY A 69 -24.71 -2.09 -9.75
CA GLY A 69 -25.98 -1.74 -10.37
C GLY A 69 -26.29 -2.50 -11.66
N VAL A 70 -25.84 -3.76 -11.78
CA VAL A 70 -26.04 -4.62 -12.96
C VAL A 70 -26.95 -5.80 -12.64
N PHE A 71 -27.69 -6.29 -13.64
CA PHE A 71 -28.55 -7.47 -13.44
C PHE A 71 -27.75 -8.78 -13.33
N TYR A 72 -26.63 -8.87 -14.05
CA TYR A 72 -25.78 -10.05 -14.10
C TYR A 72 -24.33 -9.62 -14.26
N LEU A 73 -23.40 -10.38 -13.66
CA LEU A 73 -21.96 -10.14 -13.81
C LEU A 73 -21.43 -10.47 -15.21
N SER A 74 -22.12 -11.35 -15.97
CA SER A 74 -21.78 -11.66 -17.36
C SER A 74 -22.98 -11.42 -18.27
N ASN A 75 -22.81 -10.60 -19.31
CA ASN A 75 -23.86 -10.22 -20.25
C ASN A 75 -23.98 -11.14 -21.49
N ASP A 76 -23.31 -12.30 -21.48
CA ASP A 76 -23.40 -13.23 -22.60
C ASP A 76 -24.77 -13.94 -22.60
N ILE A 77 -25.43 -13.98 -23.76
CA ILE A 77 -26.75 -14.60 -23.95
C ILE A 77 -26.68 -16.10 -23.63
N ALA A 78 -25.52 -16.73 -23.85
CA ALA A 78 -25.25 -18.11 -23.44
C ALA A 78 -25.25 -18.31 -21.90
N GLY A 79 -25.03 -17.24 -21.13
CA GLY A 79 -24.91 -17.26 -19.67
C GLY A 79 -26.24 -17.29 -18.89
N MET A 80 -27.38 -17.23 -19.57
CA MET A 80 -28.69 -17.39 -18.92
C MET A 80 -28.86 -18.78 -18.28
N MET A 81 -28.19 -19.80 -18.81
CA MET A 81 -28.20 -21.17 -18.27
C MET A 81 -27.01 -21.48 -17.35
N ASP A 82 -26.05 -20.54 -17.21
CA ASP A 82 -24.88 -20.74 -16.36
C ASP A 82 -25.26 -20.69 -14.87
N ASP A 83 -24.70 -21.59 -14.09
CA ASP A 83 -24.73 -21.51 -12.63
C ASP A 83 -23.93 -20.27 -12.12
N TYR A 84 -24.20 -19.85 -10.89
CA TYR A 84 -23.53 -18.69 -10.28
C TYR A 84 -22.00 -18.84 -10.23
N GLY A 85 -21.48 -20.05 -10.03
CA GLY A 85 -20.04 -20.30 -10.05
C GLY A 85 -19.45 -20.06 -11.44
N THR A 86 -20.13 -20.53 -12.48
CA THR A 86 -19.73 -20.28 -13.87
C THR A 86 -19.76 -18.79 -14.21
N ARG A 87 -20.76 -18.05 -13.74
CA ARG A 87 -20.82 -16.59 -13.89
C ARG A 87 -19.66 -15.87 -13.20
N CYS A 88 -19.36 -16.23 -11.96
CA CYS A 88 -18.23 -15.66 -11.22
C CYS A 88 -16.88 -15.97 -11.88
N ARG A 89 -16.69 -17.19 -12.40
CA ARG A 89 -15.49 -17.59 -13.16
C ARG A 89 -15.35 -16.82 -14.48
N LYS A 90 -16.42 -16.65 -15.23
CA LYS A 90 -16.41 -15.83 -16.46
C LYS A 90 -16.07 -14.37 -16.12
N PHE A 91 -16.70 -13.83 -15.07
CA PHE A 91 -16.50 -12.46 -14.64
C PHE A 91 -15.03 -12.15 -14.30
N ILE A 92 -14.40 -12.96 -13.42
CA ILE A 92 -12.99 -12.74 -13.05
C ILE A 92 -12.05 -12.83 -14.24
N LEU A 93 -12.38 -13.59 -15.30
CA LEU A 93 -11.55 -13.69 -16.51
C LEU A 93 -11.69 -12.49 -17.45
N SER A 94 -12.84 -11.81 -17.45
CA SER A 94 -13.13 -10.73 -18.42
C SER A 94 -13.12 -9.31 -17.84
N CYS A 95 -13.17 -9.15 -16.51
CA CYS A 95 -13.28 -7.82 -15.88
C CYS A 95 -11.94 -7.07 -15.80
N ASP A 96 -12.01 -5.77 -15.52
CA ASP A 96 -10.86 -4.93 -15.22
C ASP A 96 -10.18 -5.33 -13.89
N PRO A 97 -8.92 -4.91 -13.65
CA PRO A 97 -8.15 -5.28 -12.46
C PRO A 97 -8.85 -4.99 -11.13
N ASP A 98 -9.50 -3.84 -10.98
CA ASP A 98 -10.14 -3.46 -9.72
C ASP A 98 -11.30 -4.42 -9.40
N ARG A 99 -12.11 -4.73 -10.41
CA ARG A 99 -13.19 -5.72 -10.28
C ARG A 99 -12.69 -7.15 -10.05
N VAL A 100 -11.47 -7.48 -10.48
CA VAL A 100 -10.84 -8.76 -10.08
C VAL A 100 -10.56 -8.75 -8.58
N LEU A 101 -10.00 -7.67 -8.06
CA LEU A 101 -9.71 -7.57 -6.63
C LEU A 101 -11.00 -7.63 -5.80
N ASP A 102 -12.07 -6.95 -6.23
CA ASP A 102 -13.38 -7.00 -5.55
C ASP A 102 -13.91 -8.43 -5.40
N ILE A 103 -13.96 -9.20 -6.50
CA ILE A 103 -14.48 -10.57 -6.45
C ILE A 103 -13.56 -11.50 -5.66
N VAL A 104 -12.23 -11.28 -5.70
CA VAL A 104 -11.28 -12.04 -4.90
C VAL A 104 -11.47 -11.73 -3.41
N GLU A 105 -11.57 -10.46 -3.04
CA GLU A 105 -11.80 -10.08 -1.64
C GLU A 105 -13.11 -10.68 -1.12
N LEU A 106 -14.18 -10.52 -1.89
CA LEU A 106 -15.52 -10.93 -1.48
C LEU A 106 -15.65 -12.46 -1.38
N THR A 107 -15.04 -13.22 -2.30
CA THR A 107 -15.08 -14.69 -2.24
C THR A 107 -14.41 -15.22 -0.96
N PHE A 108 -13.26 -14.66 -0.57
CA PHE A 108 -12.57 -15.02 0.66
C PHE A 108 -13.36 -14.60 1.91
N LYS A 109 -13.97 -13.41 1.91
CA LYS A 109 -14.88 -12.95 2.98
C LYS A 109 -16.07 -13.90 3.16
N VAL A 110 -16.76 -14.25 2.08
CA VAL A 110 -17.91 -15.16 2.10
C VAL A 110 -17.49 -16.54 2.62
N ALA A 111 -16.37 -17.08 2.14
CA ALA A 111 -15.85 -18.36 2.61
C ALA A 111 -15.55 -18.35 4.12
N ARG A 112 -14.94 -17.27 4.62
CA ARG A 112 -14.62 -17.12 6.05
C ARG A 112 -15.87 -16.99 6.92
N LEU A 113 -16.87 -16.23 6.47
CA LEU A 113 -18.17 -16.09 7.14
C LEU A 113 -18.93 -17.42 7.26
N LYS A 114 -18.67 -18.36 6.34
CA LYS A 114 -19.28 -19.69 6.35
C LYS A 114 -18.60 -20.67 7.30
N ILE A 115 -17.43 -20.37 7.86
CA ILE A 115 -16.78 -21.27 8.80
C ILE A 115 -17.66 -21.46 10.04
N GLY A 116 -18.02 -22.71 10.33
CA GLY A 116 -18.85 -23.06 11.50
C GLY A 116 -20.35 -23.08 11.26
N ASP A 117 -20.83 -22.71 10.07
CA ASP A 117 -22.24 -22.90 9.68
C ASP A 117 -22.59 -24.40 9.62
N ARG A 118 -23.87 -24.72 9.86
CA ARG A 118 -24.38 -26.11 9.90
C ARG A 118 -24.09 -26.89 8.61
N ASP A 119 -24.17 -26.22 7.47
CA ASP A 119 -24.04 -26.83 6.13
C ASP A 119 -22.61 -26.70 5.57
N THR A 120 -21.66 -26.24 6.38
CA THR A 120 -20.28 -26.02 5.95
C THR A 120 -19.53 -27.34 5.82
N PRO A 121 -18.88 -27.58 4.67
CA PRO A 121 -18.02 -28.74 4.49
C PRO A 121 -16.93 -28.81 5.56
N GLY A 122 -16.69 -30.00 6.12
CA GLY A 122 -15.72 -30.19 7.21
C GLY A 122 -14.25 -29.86 6.88
N HIS A 123 -13.90 -29.68 5.60
CA HIS A 123 -12.56 -29.21 5.21
C HIS A 123 -12.39 -27.69 5.39
N LEU A 124 -13.49 -26.93 5.31
CA LEU A 124 -13.46 -25.48 5.40
C LEU A 124 -13.30 -25.08 6.87
N SER A 125 -12.06 -24.74 7.22
CA SER A 125 -11.65 -24.38 8.58
C SER A 125 -10.84 -23.09 8.55
N VAL A 126 -10.66 -22.45 9.71
CA VAL A 126 -9.80 -21.26 9.85
C VAL A 126 -8.39 -21.55 9.31
N ARG A 127 -7.81 -22.68 9.71
CA ARG A 127 -6.49 -23.11 9.24
C ARG A 127 -6.42 -23.27 7.73
N PHE A 128 -7.42 -23.92 7.12
CA PHE A 128 -7.46 -24.08 5.67
C PHE A 128 -7.56 -22.73 4.95
N MET A 129 -8.34 -21.78 5.48
CA MET A 129 -8.42 -20.44 4.92
C MET A 129 -7.10 -19.68 5.06
N ASP A 130 -6.42 -19.75 6.20
CA ASP A 130 -5.13 -19.10 6.41
C ASP A 130 -4.06 -19.66 5.47
N GLU A 131 -4.02 -20.98 5.25
CA GLU A 131 -3.14 -21.64 4.28
C GLU A 131 -3.46 -21.19 2.83
N THR A 132 -4.74 -21.03 2.50
CA THR A 132 -5.18 -20.59 1.16
C THR A 132 -4.91 -19.10 0.92
N ILE A 133 -5.04 -18.25 1.94
CA ILE A 133 -4.65 -16.83 1.90
C ILE A 133 -3.14 -16.70 1.72
N ALA A 134 -2.34 -17.52 2.42
CA ALA A 134 -0.90 -17.56 2.24
C ALA A 134 -0.52 -18.00 0.80
N GLU A 135 -1.25 -18.95 0.21
CA GLU A 135 -1.12 -19.32 -1.20
C GLU A 135 -1.45 -18.13 -2.11
N LEU A 136 -2.60 -17.47 -1.95
CA LEU A 136 -3.01 -16.29 -2.72
C LEU A 136 -1.93 -15.20 -2.71
N ASN A 137 -1.44 -14.82 -1.52
CA ASN A 137 -0.40 -13.80 -1.34
C ASN A 137 0.95 -14.23 -1.95
N SER A 138 1.24 -15.53 -1.98
CA SER A 138 2.40 -16.04 -2.71
C SER A 138 2.21 -15.94 -4.23
N ARG A 139 1.01 -16.19 -4.76
CA ARG A 139 0.73 -16.08 -6.20
C ARG A 139 0.76 -14.64 -6.69
N PHE A 140 0.22 -13.70 -5.91
CA PHE A 140 0.37 -12.27 -6.22
C PHE A 140 1.84 -11.89 -6.38
N ARG A 141 2.70 -12.30 -5.43
CA ARG A 141 4.16 -12.05 -5.51
C ARG A 141 4.83 -12.73 -6.71
N GLU A 142 4.51 -13.99 -6.99
CA GLU A 142 5.08 -14.72 -8.15
C GLU A 142 4.74 -14.05 -9.49
N HIS A 143 3.56 -13.46 -9.58
CA HIS A 143 3.09 -12.76 -10.76
C HIS A 143 3.47 -11.27 -10.79
N GLY A 144 4.18 -10.77 -9.77
CA GLY A 144 4.55 -9.36 -9.66
C GLY A 144 3.32 -8.47 -9.51
N VAL A 145 2.24 -8.95 -8.90
CA VAL A 145 1.04 -8.16 -8.61
C VAL A 145 1.16 -7.60 -7.20
N GLY A 146 1.09 -6.28 -7.08
CA GLY A 146 1.37 -5.56 -5.84
C GLY A 146 0.22 -5.54 -4.84
N TYR A 147 -0.48 -6.66 -4.63
CA TYR A 147 -1.58 -6.74 -3.67
C TYR A 147 -1.40 -7.93 -2.73
N GLN A 148 -1.95 -7.83 -1.52
CA GLN A 148 -2.02 -8.92 -0.54
C GLN A 148 -3.37 -8.92 0.15
N PHE A 149 -3.90 -10.09 0.47
CA PHE A 149 -5.07 -10.25 1.32
C PHE A 149 -4.63 -10.37 2.78
N GLU A 150 -5.10 -9.44 3.61
CA GLU A 150 -4.77 -9.34 5.03
C GLU A 150 -5.93 -8.68 5.79
N SER A 151 -6.21 -9.14 7.02
CA SER A 151 -7.28 -8.57 7.86
C SER A 151 -8.64 -8.50 7.16
N ASP A 152 -8.97 -9.53 6.39
CA ASP A 152 -10.20 -9.62 5.60
C ASP A 152 -10.34 -8.50 4.56
N ALA A 153 -9.24 -7.96 4.03
CA ALA A 153 -9.25 -6.99 2.93
C ALA A 153 -8.05 -7.19 1.99
N ILE A 154 -8.17 -6.76 0.73
CA ILE A 154 -7.06 -6.63 -0.20
C ILE A 154 -6.36 -5.28 0.04
N MET A 155 -5.06 -5.35 0.25
CA MET A 155 -4.18 -4.23 0.56
C MET A 155 -3.08 -4.13 -0.51
N ARG A 156 -2.74 -2.90 -0.90
CA ARG A 156 -1.63 -2.60 -1.82
C ARG A 156 -0.25 -2.78 -1.15
N VAL A 157 0.70 -3.40 -1.86
CA VAL A 157 2.04 -3.82 -1.39
C VAL A 157 3.11 -2.74 -1.52
N ASP A 158 2.92 -1.69 -2.34
CA ASP A 158 3.82 -0.53 -2.46
C ASP A 158 3.94 0.23 -1.13
N SER A 159 2.90 0.18 -0.30
CA SER A 159 2.95 0.63 1.09
C SER A 159 3.86 -0.24 1.98
N SER A 160 4.36 -1.39 1.51
CA SER A 160 5.17 -2.32 2.32
C SER A 160 6.68 -2.30 1.99
N LEU A 161 7.11 -2.16 0.72
CA LEU A 161 8.56 -2.15 0.39
C LEU A 161 9.21 -0.79 0.68
N LEU A 162 8.61 0.32 0.23
CA LEU A 162 9.11 1.66 0.59
C LEU A 162 9.00 1.90 2.10
N HIS A 163 7.96 1.34 2.73
CA HIS A 163 7.87 1.35 4.18
C HIS A 163 8.96 0.48 4.83
N ALA A 164 9.28 -0.67 4.24
CA ALA A 164 10.32 -1.56 4.73
C ALA A 164 11.73 -0.99 4.64
N GLU A 165 12.06 -0.42 3.49
CA GLU A 165 13.42 -0.01 3.11
C GLU A 165 13.72 1.45 3.48
N VAL A 166 12.69 2.28 3.67
CA VAL A 166 12.89 3.72 3.88
C VAL A 166 12.21 4.22 5.16
N VAL A 167 10.93 3.90 5.37
CA VAL A 167 10.18 4.41 6.54
C VAL A 167 10.61 3.75 7.84
N ARG A 168 10.71 2.42 7.88
CA ARG A 168 11.16 1.68 9.08
C ARG A 168 12.58 2.08 9.48
N PRO A 169 13.56 2.17 8.57
CA PRO A 169 14.88 2.70 8.89
C PRO A 169 14.83 4.13 9.41
N ALA A 170 14.02 5.02 8.83
CA ALA A 170 13.87 6.41 9.31
C ALA A 170 13.41 6.45 10.77
N LEU A 171 12.28 5.78 11.09
CA LEU A 171 11.74 5.73 12.45
C LEU A 171 12.73 5.08 13.43
N ARG A 172 13.38 3.99 13.02
CA ARG A 172 14.37 3.30 13.84
C ARG A 172 15.57 4.20 14.15
N LEU A 173 16.10 4.90 13.14
CA LEU A 173 17.23 5.82 13.33
C LEU A 173 16.86 7.00 14.23
N LEU A 174 15.67 7.57 14.05
CA LEU A 174 15.17 8.64 14.92
C LEU A 174 15.04 8.15 16.38
N MET A 175 14.60 6.91 16.60
CA MET A 175 14.55 6.32 17.95
C MET A 175 15.94 6.03 18.52
N GLU A 176 16.82 5.35 17.76
CA GLU A 176 18.18 4.99 18.18
C GLU A 176 19.00 6.21 18.57
N GLU A 177 18.80 7.31 17.84
CA GLU A 177 19.47 8.57 18.10
C GLU A 177 18.71 9.45 19.08
N GLU A 178 17.57 9.06 19.66
CA GLU A 178 16.78 9.87 20.61
C GLU A 178 16.25 11.20 20.03
N PHE A 179 15.85 11.22 18.76
CA PHE A 179 15.22 12.35 18.07
C PHE A 179 13.69 12.31 18.28
N GLN A 180 13.24 12.26 19.55
CA GLN A 180 11.85 11.96 19.91
C GLN A 180 10.82 12.87 19.23
N GLY A 181 11.05 14.20 19.20
CA GLY A 181 10.11 15.12 18.55
C GLY A 181 9.92 14.85 17.06
N ALA A 182 11.00 14.58 16.33
CA ALA A 182 10.93 14.23 14.92
C ALA A 182 10.27 12.86 14.68
N GLU A 183 10.48 11.91 15.59
CA GLU A 183 9.87 10.58 15.55
C GLU A 183 8.35 10.63 15.70
N GLU A 184 7.87 11.37 16.69
CA GLU A 184 6.44 11.55 16.96
C GLU A 184 5.73 12.23 15.79
N GLU A 185 6.30 13.31 15.27
CA GLU A 185 5.79 14.03 14.09
C GLU A 185 5.78 13.13 12.85
N PHE A 186 6.81 12.31 12.64
CA PHE A 186 6.86 11.42 11.49
C PHE A 186 5.85 10.27 11.58
N ARG A 187 5.63 9.73 12.78
CA ARG A 187 4.57 8.74 13.04
C ARG A 187 3.18 9.34 12.79
N SER A 188 2.96 10.57 13.25
CA SER A 188 1.72 11.34 13.02
C SER A 188 1.46 11.54 11.52
N ALA A 189 2.49 11.86 10.73
CA ALA A 189 2.38 12.00 9.27
C ALA A 189 1.84 10.73 8.60
N HIS A 190 2.36 9.56 8.99
CA HIS A 190 1.88 8.27 8.50
C HIS A 190 0.47 7.90 8.99
N GLU A 191 0.06 8.34 10.19
CA GLU A 191 -1.31 8.20 10.67
C GLU A 191 -2.29 9.02 9.82
N HIS A 192 -2.00 10.29 9.57
CA HIS A 192 -2.81 11.14 8.71
C HIS A 192 -2.97 10.56 7.29
N TYR A 193 -1.88 10.07 6.72
CA TYR A 193 -1.89 9.42 5.41
C TYR A 193 -2.82 8.21 5.36
N ARG A 194 -2.75 7.31 6.36
CA ARG A 194 -3.62 6.13 6.45
C ARG A 194 -5.11 6.48 6.57
N HIS A 195 -5.43 7.69 7.03
CA HIS A 195 -6.80 8.19 7.15
C HIS A 195 -7.24 9.08 5.96
N GLY A 196 -6.48 9.11 4.86
CA GLY A 196 -6.80 9.94 3.69
C GLY A 196 -6.62 11.45 3.92
N LYS A 197 -6.01 11.84 5.05
CA LYS A 197 -5.75 13.24 5.43
C LYS A 197 -4.43 13.71 4.84
N TYR A 198 -4.36 13.80 3.52
CA TYR A 198 -3.11 13.98 2.79
C TYR A 198 -2.42 15.33 3.05
N LYS A 199 -3.18 16.41 3.23
CA LYS A 199 -2.61 17.74 3.55
C LYS A 199 -1.94 17.74 4.92
N GLU A 200 -2.60 17.15 5.90
CA GLU A 200 -2.10 16.98 7.26
C GLU A 200 -0.87 16.08 7.28
N ALA A 201 -0.85 15.01 6.48
CA ALA A 201 0.32 14.15 6.34
C ALA A 201 1.55 14.91 5.81
N LEU A 202 1.37 15.82 4.85
CA LEU A 202 2.46 16.67 4.34
C LEU A 202 2.95 17.69 5.39
N VAL A 203 2.03 18.28 6.15
CA VAL A 203 2.37 19.21 7.25
C VAL A 203 3.22 18.51 8.31
N GLU A 204 2.80 17.33 8.77
CA GLU A 204 3.53 16.58 9.79
C GLU A 204 4.87 16.04 9.25
N SER A 205 4.96 15.71 7.95
CA SER A 205 6.23 15.36 7.29
C SER A 205 7.23 16.52 7.31
N LEU A 206 6.75 17.75 7.05
CA LEU A 206 7.59 18.95 7.11
C LEU A 206 8.12 19.19 8.52
N LYS A 207 7.25 19.06 9.54
CA LYS A 207 7.65 19.22 10.94
C LYS A 207 8.72 18.19 11.32
N ALA A 208 8.49 16.92 11.02
CA ALA A 208 9.45 15.84 11.29
C ALA A 208 10.83 16.13 10.69
N PHE A 209 10.86 16.62 9.45
CA PHE A 209 12.11 16.98 8.79
C PHE A 209 12.78 18.20 9.45
N GLU A 210 12.03 19.26 9.78
CA GLU A 210 12.56 20.41 10.53
C GLU A 210 13.11 20.02 11.90
N SER A 211 12.36 19.22 12.66
CA SER A 211 12.76 18.72 13.98
C SER A 211 14.02 17.88 13.89
N THR A 212 14.15 17.02 12.87
CA THR A 212 15.37 16.25 12.62
C THR A 212 16.58 17.18 12.47
N MET A 213 16.47 18.22 11.65
CA MET A 213 17.57 19.16 11.42
C MET A 213 17.88 20.00 12.67
N LYS A 214 16.86 20.43 13.43
CA LYS A 214 17.02 21.17 14.69
C LYS A 214 17.77 20.34 15.72
N THR A 215 17.43 19.06 15.87
CA THR A 215 18.12 18.16 16.79
C THR A 215 19.59 17.98 16.41
N VAL A 216 19.90 17.83 15.12
CA VAL A 216 21.30 17.76 14.65
C VAL A 216 22.06 19.04 14.99
N CYS A 217 21.51 20.21 14.65
CA CYS A 217 22.15 21.50 14.92
C CYS A 217 22.40 21.69 16.43
N GLY A 218 21.41 21.39 17.26
CA GLY A 218 21.54 21.50 18.72
C GLY A 218 22.63 20.59 19.28
N ARG A 219 22.69 19.33 18.84
CA ARG A 219 23.69 18.36 19.32
C ARG A 219 25.10 18.65 18.86
N LYS A 220 25.26 19.23 17.67
CA LYS A 220 26.56 19.70 17.17
C LYS A 220 26.91 21.11 17.65
N SER A 221 26.05 21.74 18.45
CA SER A 221 26.20 23.12 18.94
C SER A 221 26.36 24.14 17.81
N TRP A 222 25.69 23.90 16.68
CA TRP A 222 25.62 24.86 15.58
C TRP A 222 24.64 25.97 15.92
N VAL A 223 25.07 27.22 15.71
CA VAL A 223 24.30 28.39 16.11
C VAL A 223 23.16 28.60 15.12
N VAL A 224 21.96 28.20 15.52
CA VAL A 224 20.73 28.38 14.76
C VAL A 224 19.64 28.92 15.69
N ALA A 225 18.83 29.86 15.22
CA ALA A 225 17.72 30.41 16.00
C ALA A 225 16.68 29.33 16.32
N GLU A 226 16.04 29.39 17.49
CA GLU A 226 15.04 28.40 17.94
C GLU A 226 13.82 28.33 16.99
N ASN A 227 13.47 29.47 16.39
CA ASN A 227 12.41 29.62 15.39
C ASN A 227 12.93 29.60 13.94
N ALA A 228 14.14 29.09 13.72
CA ALA A 228 14.70 28.99 12.38
C ALA A 228 13.79 28.14 11.47
N THR A 229 13.57 28.67 10.27
CA THR A 229 12.83 27.97 9.22
C THR A 229 13.67 26.83 8.63
N ALA A 230 13.02 25.85 7.99
CA ALA A 230 13.71 24.81 7.21
C ALA A 230 14.80 25.37 6.30
N ARG A 231 14.61 26.54 5.66
CA ARG A 231 15.64 27.16 4.79
C ARG A 231 16.96 27.42 5.54
N VAL A 232 16.88 27.94 6.75
CA VAL A 232 18.07 28.29 7.56
C VAL A 232 18.73 27.01 8.07
N LEU A 233 17.93 26.05 8.53
CA LEU A 233 18.41 24.74 8.99
C LEU A 233 19.15 23.99 7.89
N ILE A 234 18.58 23.95 6.68
CA ILE A 234 19.19 23.36 5.49
C ILE A 234 20.56 24.01 5.20
N GLY A 235 20.64 25.34 5.26
CA GLY A 235 21.90 26.07 5.09
C GLY A 235 22.97 25.62 6.08
N ALA A 236 22.61 25.52 7.37
CA ALA A 236 23.52 25.08 8.41
C ALA A 236 24.09 23.67 8.16
N LEU A 237 23.29 22.74 7.62
CA LEU A 237 23.78 21.39 7.29
C LEU A 237 24.87 21.42 6.20
N PHE A 238 24.79 22.35 5.24
CA PHE A 238 25.79 22.51 4.18
C PHE A 238 27.02 23.26 4.66
N ASP A 239 26.84 24.34 5.42
CA ASP A 239 27.93 25.18 5.94
C ASP A 239 28.87 24.36 6.83
N HIS A 240 28.32 23.40 7.57
CA HIS A 240 29.08 22.48 8.43
C HIS A 240 29.46 21.15 7.75
N GLY A 241 29.19 20.99 6.45
CA GLY A 241 29.61 19.85 5.65
C GLY A 241 28.93 18.52 6.00
N LEU A 242 27.80 18.53 6.71
CA LEU A 242 27.01 17.33 7.00
C LEU A 242 26.47 16.71 5.72
N VAL A 243 26.01 17.57 4.82
CA VAL A 243 25.51 17.19 3.50
C VAL A 243 26.41 17.83 2.43
N PRO A 244 26.78 17.11 1.36
CA PRO A 244 27.57 17.68 0.28
C PRO A 244 26.88 18.87 -0.39
N ALA A 245 27.60 19.97 -0.62
CA ALA A 245 27.09 21.19 -1.26
C ALA A 245 26.30 20.98 -2.58
N PRO A 246 26.64 20.01 -3.46
CA PRO A 246 25.83 19.74 -4.65
C PRO A 246 24.37 19.35 -4.38
N MET A 247 24.04 18.88 -3.16
CA MET A 247 22.68 18.48 -2.78
C MET A 247 21.80 19.67 -2.32
N ALA A 248 22.33 20.90 -2.27
CA ALA A 248 21.58 22.07 -1.82
C ALA A 248 20.31 22.36 -2.62
N ALA A 249 20.36 22.16 -3.94
CA ALA A 249 19.20 22.30 -4.80
C ALA A 249 18.12 21.25 -4.48
N HIS A 250 18.53 20.01 -4.17
CA HIS A 250 17.60 18.93 -3.82
C HIS A 250 16.85 19.22 -2.52
N PHE A 251 17.57 19.59 -1.45
CA PHE A 251 16.96 19.91 -0.16
C PHE A 251 16.03 21.13 -0.25
N SER A 252 16.41 22.13 -1.06
CA SER A 252 15.56 23.29 -1.30
C SER A 252 14.27 22.91 -2.03
N ALA A 253 14.35 22.02 -3.03
CA ALA A 253 13.18 21.52 -3.76
C ALA A 253 12.27 20.65 -2.89
N LEU A 254 12.84 19.79 -2.03
CA LEU A 254 12.09 19.01 -1.05
C LEU A 254 11.30 19.92 -0.10
N ARG A 255 11.95 20.94 0.48
CA ARG A 255 11.28 21.93 1.33
C ARG A 255 10.11 22.57 0.58
N THR A 256 10.34 23.06 -0.63
CA THR A 256 9.28 23.70 -1.43
C THR A 256 8.14 22.74 -1.75
N THR A 257 8.42 21.46 -1.98
CA THR A 257 7.39 20.43 -2.21
C THR A 257 6.54 20.19 -0.96
N LEU A 258 7.19 20.08 0.20
CA LEU A 258 6.51 19.96 1.49
C LEU A 258 5.67 21.21 1.82
N GLU A 259 6.21 22.41 1.58
CA GLU A 259 5.52 23.70 1.76
C GLU A 259 4.33 23.87 0.81
N ALA A 260 4.42 23.37 -0.43
CA ALA A 260 3.35 23.45 -1.42
C ALA A 260 2.10 22.62 -1.02
N GLY A 261 2.30 21.56 -0.23
CA GLY A 261 1.22 20.77 0.38
C GLY A 261 0.46 21.48 1.51
N VAL A 262 0.95 22.64 1.94
CA VAL A 262 0.44 23.42 3.08
C VAL A 262 -0.33 24.64 2.57
N PRO A 263 -1.69 24.65 2.59
CA PRO A 263 -2.49 25.80 2.15
C PRO A 263 -2.15 27.11 2.89
N THR A 264 -1.59 27.01 4.10
CA THR A 264 -1.36 28.13 5.02
C THR A 264 -0.11 28.96 4.75
N LEU A 265 0.79 28.55 3.83
CA LEU A 265 1.94 29.39 3.41
C LEU A 265 1.70 30.23 2.15
N ARG A 266 0.58 30.02 1.43
CA ARG A 266 0.12 30.96 0.40
C ARG A 266 -0.35 32.29 1.02
N ASN A 267 -0.74 32.29 2.30
CA ASN A 267 -1.15 33.49 3.04
C ASN A 267 0.00 34.47 3.39
N ARG A 268 1.28 34.14 3.13
CA ARG A 268 2.41 35.05 3.39
C ARG A 268 3.04 35.68 2.14
N LEU A 269 2.56 35.34 0.93
CA LEU A 269 3.05 35.95 -0.32
C LEU A 269 1.94 36.52 -1.24
N GLY A 270 0.69 36.62 -0.77
CA GLY A 270 -0.37 37.31 -1.51
C GLY A 270 -1.68 37.31 -0.72
N GLY A 271 -2.06 38.48 -0.20
CA GLY A 271 -3.22 38.68 0.66
C GLY A 271 -4.58 38.64 -0.04
N HIS A 272 -4.91 37.54 -0.72
CA HIS A 272 -6.27 37.24 -1.13
C HIS A 272 -6.55 35.76 -0.85
N GLY A 273 -7.73 35.51 -0.26
CA GLY A 273 -8.16 34.22 0.28
C GLY A 273 -8.04 33.04 -0.68
N GLN A 274 -8.30 31.84 -0.14
CA GLN A 274 -8.41 30.61 -0.92
C GLN A 274 -9.09 30.90 -2.26
N GLY A 275 -8.35 30.76 -3.37
CA GLY A 275 -8.96 30.78 -4.69
C GLY A 275 -10.03 29.70 -4.76
N GLU A 276 -11.05 29.93 -5.60
CA GLU A 276 -12.34 29.25 -5.65
C GLU A 276 -12.37 27.71 -5.79
N GLU A 277 -11.24 26.99 -5.79
CA GLU A 277 -11.23 25.53 -5.85
C GLU A 277 -10.28 24.91 -4.80
N PRO A 278 -10.78 23.98 -3.94
CA PRO A 278 -9.92 23.20 -3.05
C PRO A 278 -8.96 22.35 -3.88
N VAL A 279 -7.67 22.66 -3.84
CA VAL A 279 -6.66 21.78 -4.43
C VAL A 279 -6.60 20.50 -3.59
N GLU A 280 -7.09 19.40 -4.15
CA GLU A 280 -7.00 18.07 -3.57
C GLU A 280 -5.59 17.51 -3.84
N VAL A 281 -4.95 16.93 -2.81
CA VAL A 281 -3.65 16.27 -2.97
C VAL A 281 -3.92 14.81 -3.32
N PRO A 282 -3.51 14.32 -4.50
CA PRO A 282 -3.69 12.92 -4.84
C PRO A 282 -2.89 12.01 -3.90
N ASP A 283 -3.44 10.83 -3.60
CA ASP A 283 -2.79 9.80 -2.76
C ASP A 283 -1.34 9.53 -3.19
N TYR A 284 -1.14 9.23 -4.48
CA TYR A 284 0.20 8.90 -5.00
C TYR A 284 1.22 10.03 -4.76
N LEU A 285 0.78 11.28 -4.72
CA LEU A 285 1.65 12.43 -4.46
C LEU A 285 1.98 12.53 -2.98
N ALA A 286 1.00 12.32 -2.10
CA ALA A 286 1.22 12.28 -0.65
C ALA A 286 2.18 11.13 -0.27
N ALA A 287 1.99 9.95 -0.86
CA ALA A 287 2.89 8.80 -0.69
C ALA A 287 4.32 9.14 -1.14
N TYR A 288 4.48 9.70 -2.34
CA TYR A 288 5.78 10.12 -2.87
C TYR A 288 6.53 11.04 -1.90
N VAL A 289 5.86 12.07 -1.38
CA VAL A 289 6.49 13.05 -0.49
C VAL A 289 6.81 12.46 0.89
N LEU A 290 5.96 11.58 1.44
CA LEU A 290 6.24 10.85 2.68
C LEU A 290 7.51 9.99 2.55
N HIS A 291 7.61 9.22 1.46
CA HIS A 291 8.76 8.37 1.21
C HIS A 291 10.04 9.16 0.93
N LEU A 292 9.93 10.28 0.21
CA LEU A 292 11.05 11.19 -0.01
C LEU A 292 11.53 11.82 1.31
N THR A 293 10.61 12.18 2.19
CA THR A 293 10.93 12.70 3.53
C THR A 293 11.65 11.64 4.36
N ALA A 294 11.14 10.40 4.37
CA ALA A 294 11.78 9.27 5.03
C ALA A 294 13.23 9.07 4.57
N ALA A 295 13.47 9.08 3.25
CA ALA A 295 14.80 8.87 2.67
C ALA A 295 15.78 9.98 3.10
N ASN A 296 15.30 11.22 3.15
CA ASN A 296 16.13 12.35 3.58
C ASN A 296 16.40 12.33 5.09
N ILE A 297 15.44 11.90 5.92
CA ILE A 297 15.67 11.67 7.35
C ILE A 297 16.76 10.61 7.55
N VAL A 298 16.65 9.46 6.88
CA VAL A 298 17.68 8.39 6.94
C VAL A 298 19.05 8.95 6.60
N MET A 299 19.18 9.66 5.48
CA MET A 299 20.46 10.22 5.04
C MET A 299 21.04 11.22 6.06
N VAL A 300 20.22 12.15 6.57
CA VAL A 300 20.66 13.17 7.53
C VAL A 300 21.10 12.53 8.85
N VAL A 301 20.36 11.56 9.37
CA VAL A 301 20.68 10.91 10.64
C VAL A 301 21.91 10.01 10.50
N GLU A 302 22.07 9.28 9.39
CA GLU A 302 23.29 8.50 9.15
C GLU A 302 24.52 9.40 8.95
N ALA A 303 24.37 10.54 8.25
CA ALA A 303 25.45 11.52 8.14
C ALA A 303 25.84 12.08 9.52
N PHE A 304 24.85 12.35 10.39
CA PHE A 304 25.09 12.79 11.76
C PHE A 304 25.85 11.72 12.57
N LYS A 305 25.46 10.44 12.44
CA LYS A 305 26.14 9.30 13.08
C LYS A 305 27.58 9.15 12.61
N ALA A 306 27.83 9.29 11.30
CA ALA A 306 29.18 9.21 10.72
C ALA A 306 30.10 10.36 11.18
N MET A 307 29.53 11.46 11.67
CA MET A 307 30.27 12.59 12.25
C MET A 307 30.48 12.49 13.76
N LYS A 308 29.97 11.46 14.46
CA LYS A 308 30.25 11.23 15.88
C LYS A 308 31.66 10.68 16.05
#